data_AF-A0A2V6DZX9-F1
#
_entry.id   AF-A0A2V6DZX9-F1
#
_cell.length_a   1.000
_cell.length_b   1.000
_cell.length_c   1.000
_cell.angle_alpha   90.00
_cell.angle_beta   90.00
_cell.angle_gamma   90.00
#
_symmetry.space_group_name_H-M   'P 1'
#
loop_
_entity.id
_entity.type
_entity.pdbx_description
1 polymer ?
#
loop_
_entity_poly.entity_id
_entity_poly.type
_entity_poly.pdbx_seq_one_letter_code
_entity_poly.pdbx_strand_id
1 'polypeptide(L)' 'MEGTPAELGYRMPAEWERHEATWLSWPRREGISFPGLFDRVLPALRTMVAALIESERVCINVCNGAHEA' A
#
# COMPACT_ATOMS: atom_id res chain seq x y z
N MET A 1 -0.96 -28.69 3.68
CA MET A 1 0.14 -27.97 4.35
C MET A 1 -0.40 -27.61 5.72
N GLU A 2 -0.10 -28.42 6.73
CA GLU A 2 -0.64 -28.28 8.09
C GLU A 2 0.47 -27.78 9.02
N GLY A 3 0.14 -26.88 9.94
CA GLY A 3 1.10 -26.24 10.87
C GLY A 3 0.98 -24.71 10.88
N THR A 4 1.25 -24.10 12.04
CA THR A 4 1.33 -22.63 12.20
C THR A 4 2.59 -22.06 11.53
N PRO A 5 2.63 -20.75 11.19
CA PRO A 5 3.83 -20.15 10.59
C PRO A 5 5.11 -20.38 11.40
N ALA A 6 5.03 -20.32 12.74
CA ALA A 6 6.17 -20.55 13.62
C ALA A 6 6.68 -22.01 13.57
N GLU A 7 5.76 -23.00 13.56
CA GLU A 7 6.12 -24.43 13.41
C GLU A 7 6.78 -24.73 12.06
N LEU A 8 6.44 -23.95 11.04
CA LEU A 8 7.04 -24.01 9.70
C LEU A 8 8.32 -23.18 9.55
N GLY A 9 8.79 -22.50 10.61
CA GLY A 9 10.02 -21.70 10.62
C GLY A 9 9.89 -20.28 10.07
N TYR A 10 8.68 -19.81 9.78
CA TYR A 10 8.42 -18.42 9.37
C TYR A 10 8.30 -17.50 10.57
N ARG A 11 8.65 -16.23 10.37
CA ARG A 11 8.37 -15.13 11.30
C ARG A 11 7.88 -13.91 10.54
N MET A 12 7.11 -13.07 11.22
CA MET A 12 6.85 -11.70 10.75
C MET A 12 8.09 -10.85 11.10
N PRO A 13 8.85 -10.35 10.11
CA PRO A 13 9.95 -9.44 10.38
C PRO A 13 9.43 -8.12 10.93
N ALA A 14 10.29 -7.39 11.63
CA ALA A 14 9.96 -6.05 12.08
C ALA A 14 9.95 -5.06 10.92
N GLU A 15 9.17 -3.98 11.04
CA GLU A 15 8.99 -2.95 10.00
C GLU A 15 10.26 -2.12 9.71
N TRP A 16 11.29 -2.20 10.57
CA TRP A 16 12.59 -1.56 10.31
C TRP A 16 13.59 -2.48 9.61
N GLU A 17 13.22 -3.75 9.37
CA GLU A 17 14.03 -4.64 8.55
C GLU A 17 13.87 -4.29 7.06
N ARG A 18 14.77 -4.77 6.21
CA ARG A 18 14.74 -4.44 4.78
C ARG A 18 13.43 -4.90 4.13
N HIS A 19 12.72 -3.96 3.53
CA HIS A 19 11.55 -4.24 2.72
C HIS A 19 11.91 -4.53 1.26
N GLU A 20 11.12 -5.40 0.61
CA GLU A 20 11.15 -5.53 -0.86
C GLU A 20 10.30 -4.43 -1.52
N ALA A 21 9.14 -4.13 -0.93
CA ALA A 21 8.21 -3.12 -1.42
C ALA A 21 7.20 -2.72 -0.36
N THR A 22 6.65 -1.52 -0.51
CA THR A 22 5.46 -1.06 0.22
C THR A 22 4.24 -1.08 -0.69
N TRP A 23 3.15 -1.68 -0.20
CA TRP A 23 1.88 -1.82 -0.93
C TRP A 23 0.84 -0.84 -0.39
N LEU A 24 0.22 -0.06 -1.27
CA LEU A 24 -0.81 0.92 -0.91
C LEU A 24 -2.05 0.75 -1.79
N SER A 25 -3.23 0.84 -1.21
CA SER A 25 -4.48 0.91 -1.96
C SER A 25 -4.80 2.37 -2.30
N TRP A 26 -5.00 2.68 -3.58
CA TRP A 26 -5.31 4.03 -4.03
C TRP A 26 -6.79 4.36 -3.82
N PRO A 27 -7.15 5.56 -3.32
CA PRO A 27 -8.54 5.92 -3.19
C PRO A 27 -9.17 6.12 -4.57
N ARG A 28 -10.49 5.94 -4.62
CA ARG A 28 -11.34 6.34 -5.74
C ARG A 28 -12.43 7.28 -5.24
N ARG A 29 -12.90 8.17 -6.11
CA ARG A 29 -13.85 9.23 -5.74
C ARG A 29 -15.19 8.66 -5.25
N GLU A 30 -15.62 7.54 -5.81
CA GLU A 30 -16.86 6.83 -5.48
C GLU A 30 -16.69 5.87 -4.29
N GLY A 31 -15.53 5.87 -3.63
CA GLY A 31 -15.18 4.98 -2.53
C GLY A 31 -15.63 5.51 -1.17
N ILE A 32 -15.74 4.60 -0.20
CA ILE A 32 -16.10 4.94 1.19
C ILE A 32 -14.93 5.47 2.03
N SER A 33 -13.70 5.43 1.51
CA SER A 33 -12.49 5.77 2.28
C SER A 33 -12.43 7.25 2.66
N PHE A 34 -12.89 8.15 1.78
CA PHE A 34 -12.83 9.61 2.00
C PHE A 34 -14.10 10.33 1.48
N PRO A 35 -15.28 10.09 2.06
CA PRO A 35 -16.54 10.67 1.57
C PRO A 35 -16.50 12.20 1.61
N GLY A 36 -16.67 12.85 0.45
CA GLY A 36 -16.61 14.31 0.30
C GLY A 36 -15.23 14.95 0.51
N LEU A 37 -14.18 14.15 0.75
CA LEU A 37 -12.83 14.62 1.04
C LEU A 37 -11.78 14.12 0.04
N PHE A 38 -12.18 13.36 -0.98
CA PHE A 38 -11.28 12.76 -1.96
C PHE A 38 -10.25 13.76 -2.52
N ASP A 39 -10.71 14.88 -3.08
CA ASP A 39 -9.81 15.87 -3.70
C ASP A 39 -8.91 16.57 -2.67
N ARG A 40 -9.30 16.59 -1.40
CA ARG A 40 -8.50 17.16 -0.30
C ARG A 40 -7.39 16.20 0.16
N VAL A 41 -7.65 14.89 0.15
CA VAL A 41 -6.70 13.87 0.65
C VAL A 41 -5.71 13.44 -0.43
N LEU A 42 -6.11 13.47 -1.69
CA LEU A 42 -5.29 13.00 -2.81
C LEU A 42 -3.88 13.65 -2.87
N PRO A 43 -3.72 14.98 -2.64
CA PRO A 43 -2.39 15.58 -2.62
C PRO A 43 -1.48 15.04 -1.51
N ALA A 44 -2.03 14.74 -0.33
CA ALA A 44 -1.26 14.20 0.79
C ALA A 44 -0.78 12.77 0.51
N LEU A 45 -1.65 11.92 -0.06
CA LEU A 45 -1.27 10.57 -0.49
C LEU A 45 -0.20 10.60 -1.58
N ARG A 46 -0.29 11.55 -2.52
CA ARG A 46 0.74 11.74 -3.54
C ARG A 46 2.08 12.14 -2.91
N THR A 47 2.10 13.04 -1.94
CA THR A 47 3.33 13.42 -1.21
C THR A 47 3.93 12.24 -0.46
N MET A 48 3.10 11.41 0.19
CA MET A 48 3.54 10.19 0.86
C MET A 48 4.20 9.20 -0.11
N VAL A 49 3.56 8.94 -1.26
CA VAL A 49 4.16 8.07 -2.30
C VAL A 49 5.47 8.65 -2.82
N ALA A 50 5.54 9.96 -3.07
CA ALA A 50 6.75 10.62 -3.53
C ALA A 50 7.93 10.45 -2.56
N ALA A 51 7.66 10.48 -1.25
CA ALA A 51 8.70 10.21 -0.25
C ALA A 51 9.11 8.73 -0.20
N LEU A 52 8.15 7.79 -0.31
CA LEU A 52 8.44 6.35 -0.23
C LEU A 52 9.26 5.84 -1.42
N ILE A 53 9.01 6.35 -2.63
CA ILE A 53 9.76 5.92 -3.83
C ILE A 53 11.25 6.29 -3.79
N GLU A 54 11.66 7.19 -2.89
CA GLU A 54 13.09 7.51 -2.67
C GLU A 54 13.84 6.36 -1.99
N SER A 55 13.14 5.49 -1.24
CA SER A 55 13.75 4.43 -0.42
C SER A 55 13.38 3.01 -0.83
N GLU A 56 12.22 2.78 -1.45
CA GLU A 56 11.74 1.44 -1.77
C GLU A 56 10.77 1.38 -2.96
N ARG A 57 10.51 0.18 -3.48
CA ARG A 57 9.49 -0.04 -4.51
C ARG A 57 8.11 0.21 -3.89
N VAL A 58 7.32 1.08 -4.52
CA VAL A 58 5.92 1.28 -4.14
C VAL A 58 5.01 0.57 -5.14
N CYS A 59 4.15 -0.32 -4.64
CA CYS A 59 3.14 -1.02 -5.41
C CYS A 59 1.76 -0.45 -5.09
N ILE A 60 1.05 0.06 -6.10
CA ILE A 60 -0.27 0.67 -5.91
C ILE A 60 -1.37 -0.28 -6.39
N ASN A 61 -2.29 -0.65 -5.49
CA ASN A 61 -3.49 -1.39 -5.83
C ASN A 61 -4.58 -0.41 -6.29
N VAL A 62 -5.09 -0.61 -7.50
CA VAL A 62 -6.19 0.15 -8.10
C VAL A 62 -7.45 -0.71 -8.22
N CYS A 63 -8.60 -0.09 -8.46
CA CYS A 63 -9.89 -0.80 -8.42
C CYS A 63 -10.13 -1.71 -9.63
N ASN A 64 -9.53 -1.41 -10.79
CA ASN A 64 -9.58 -2.19 -12.02
C ASN A 64 -8.54 -1.67 -13.03
N GLY A 65 -8.38 -2.41 -14.14
CA GLY A 65 -7.43 -2.07 -15.20
C GLY A 65 -7.63 -0.69 -15.85
N ALA A 66 -8.83 -0.11 -15.80
CA ALA A 66 -9.06 1.24 -16.33
C ALA A 66 -8.34 2.33 -15.51
N HIS A 67 -7.88 2.00 -14.29
CA HIS A 67 -7.17 2.90 -13.39
C HIS A 67 -5.66 2.60 -13.30
N GLU A 68 -5.13 1.70 -14.14
CA GLU A 68 -3.69 1.35 -14.15
C GLU A 68 -2.82 2.32 -14.97
N ALA A 69 -3.42 3.17 -15.81
CA ALA A 69 -2.74 4.02 -16.79
C ALA A 69 -2.50 5.46 -16.32
#